data_AF-A0A3D5ZHP6-F1
#
_entry.id   AF-A0A3D5ZHP6-F1
#
_cell.length_a   1.000
_cell.length_b   1.000
_cell.length_c   1.000
_cell.angle_alpha   90.00
_cell.angle_beta   90.00
_cell.angle_gamma   90.00
#
_symmetry.space_group_name_H-M   'P 1'
#
loop_
_entity.id
_entity.type
_entity.pdbx_description
1 polymer ?
#
loop_
_entity_poly.entity_id
_entity_poly.type
_entity_poly.pdbx_seq_one_letter_code
_entity_poly.pdbx_strand_id
1 'polypeptide(L)' 'GVPHPRWPQNMERVLGKDTYRPTEMFNGYGEMVAGLYTNLEDQMLYR' A
#
# COMPACT_ATOMS: atom_id res chain seq x y z
N GLY A 1 -3.81 -1.67 4.84
CA GLY A 1 -3.95 -1.40 3.39
C GLY A 1 -5.40 -1.45 3.01
N VAL A 2 -5.74 -0.99 1.81
CA VAL A 2 -7.13 -0.91 1.33
C VAL A 2 -7.36 -2.08 0.38
N PRO A 3 -8.26 -3.03 0.69
CA PRO A 3 -8.49 -4.18 -0.17
C PRO A 3 -9.27 -3.76 -1.42
N HIS A 4 -8.83 -4.20 -2.59
CA HIS A 4 -9.59 -3.98 -3.81
C HIS A 4 -10.70 -5.04 -3.98
N PRO A 5 -11.91 -4.70 -4.48
CA PRO A 5 -13.04 -5.63 -4.55
C PRO A 5 -12.82 -6.92 -5.34
N ARG A 6 -11.85 -6.93 -6.27
CA ARG A 6 -11.57 -8.07 -7.17
C ARG A 6 -10.21 -8.73 -6.95
N TRP A 7 -9.31 -8.09 -6.21
CA TRP A 7 -7.96 -8.65 -6.03
C TRP A 7 -7.35 -8.22 -4.68
N PRO A 8 -6.58 -9.11 -4.03
CA PRO A 8 -5.87 -8.75 -2.81
C PRO A 8 -4.74 -7.75 -3.11
N GLN A 9 -4.59 -6.75 -2.24
CA GLN A 9 -3.48 -5.77 -2.28
C GLN A 9 -2.46 -6.00 -1.13
N ASN A 10 -2.60 -7.08 -0.38
CA ASN A 10 -1.71 -7.41 0.74
C ASN A 10 -0.48 -8.21 0.32
N MET A 11 -0.45 -8.73 -0.91
CA MET A 11 0.62 -9.54 -1.48
C MET A 11 0.86 -9.10 -2.92
N GLU A 12 2.11 -9.15 -3.35
CA GLU A 12 2.52 -8.80 -4.72
C GLU A 12 3.48 -9.83 -5.31
N ARG A 13 3.42 -10.02 -6.63
CA ARG A 13 4.35 -10.86 -7.38
C ARG A 13 5.58 -10.06 -7.76
N VAL A 14 6.76 -10.56 -7.39
CA VAL A 14 8.03 -9.92 -7.75
C VAL A 14 8.43 -10.36 -9.16
N LEU A 15 8.39 -9.42 -10.11
CA LEU A 15 8.77 -9.70 -11.49
C LEU A 15 10.26 -10.07 -11.56
N GLY A 16 10.56 -11.16 -12.28
CA GLY A 16 11.93 -11.68 -12.44
C GLY A 16 12.45 -12.52 -11.27
N LYS A 17 11.64 -12.76 -10.22
CA LYS A 17 12.05 -13.60 -9.07
C LYS A 17 11.07 -14.75 -8.76
N ASP A 18 10.05 -14.98 -9.59
CA ASP A 18 8.99 -16.00 -9.44
C ASP A 18 8.50 -16.24 -7.99
N THR A 19 8.44 -15.16 -7.22
CA THR A 19 8.12 -15.17 -5.79
C THR A 19 7.07 -14.12 -5.49
N TYR A 20 6.40 -14.29 -4.34
CA TYR A 20 5.47 -13.33 -3.79
C TYR A 20 6.04 -12.75 -2.50
N ARG A 21 5.71 -11.49 -2.22
CA ARG A 21 6.03 -10.84 -0.94
C ARG A 21 4.84 -10.04 -0.42
N PRO A 22 4.76 -9.78 0.90
CA PRO A 22 3.80 -8.83 1.44
C PRO A 22 4.00 -7.43 0.85
N THR A 23 2.91 -6.76 0.50
CA THR A 23 2.96 -5.36 0.04
C THR A 23 3.22 -4.43 1.22
N GLU A 24 4.20 -3.54 1.06
CA GLU A 24 4.61 -2.60 2.10
C GLU A 24 3.75 -1.33 2.08
N MET A 25 3.51 -0.75 3.26
CA MET A 25 2.81 0.52 3.35
C MET A 25 3.60 1.61 2.63
N PHE A 26 2.92 2.44 1.83
CA PHE A 26 3.55 3.40 0.93
C PHE A 26 4.68 2.79 0.06
N ASN A 27 4.57 1.50 -0.27
CA ASN A 27 5.59 0.76 -1.01
C ASN A 27 7.01 0.86 -0.38
N GLY A 28 7.08 0.92 0.96
CA GLY A 28 8.32 1.02 1.73
C GLY A 28 8.77 2.45 2.04
N TYR A 29 8.13 3.48 1.47
CA TYR A 29 8.53 4.89 1.64
C TYR A 29 7.83 5.60 2.81
N GLY A 30 7.25 4.85 3.75
CA GLY A 30 6.40 5.39 4.79
C GLY A 30 7.04 6.53 5.59
N GLU A 31 8.29 6.38 6.01
CA GLU A 31 8.97 7.43 6.80
C GLU A 31 9.18 8.74 6.01
N MET A 32 9.21 8.68 4.68
CA MET A 32 9.43 9.84 3.83
C MET A 32 8.13 10.56 3.45
N VAL A 33 7.04 9.80 3.24
CA VAL A 33 5.81 10.36 2.64
C VAL A 33 4.61 10.38 3.58
N ALA A 34 4.62 9.64 4.70
CA ALA A 34 3.45 9.58 5.59
C ALA A 34 3.06 10.96 6.13
N GLY A 35 4.06 11.82 6.37
CA GLY A 35 3.82 13.19 6.86
C GLY A 35 2.98 14.07 5.93
N LEU A 36 2.90 13.75 4.64
CA LEU A 36 2.05 14.48 3.67
C LEU A 36 0.55 14.21 3.88
N TYR A 37 0.21 13.14 4.61
CA TYR A 37 -1.16 12.70 4.85
C TYR A 37 -1.64 12.91 6.29
N THR A 38 -0.81 13.48 7.15
CA THR A 38 -1.17 13.82 8.54
C THR A 38 -2.33 14.80 8.58
N ASN A 39 -3.28 14.60 9.51
CA ASN A 39 -4.49 15.43 9.67
C ASN A 39 -5.49 15.34 8.50
N LEU A 40 -5.37 14.32 7.64
CA LEU A 40 -6.34 14.02 6.58
C LEU A 40 -7.13 12.74 6.86
N GLU A 41 -7.17 12.27 8.10
CA GLU A 41 -7.82 11.02 8.50
C GLU A 41 -9.33 11.03 8.25
N ASP A 42 -9.97 12.22 8.34
CA ASP A 42 -11.39 12.41 8.08
C ASP A 42 -11.74 12.53 6.57
N GLN A 43 -10.73 12.60 5.69
CA GLN A 43 -10.93 12.68 4.26
C GLN A 43 -11.01 11.27 3.65
N MET A 44 -11.87 11.09 2.65
CA MET A 44 -12.00 9.82 1.93
C MET A 44 -10.89 9.68 0.88
N LEU A 45 -9.66 9.44 1.33
CA LEU A 45 -8.46 9.34 0.48
C LEU A 45 -8.32 8.00 -0.25
N TYR A 46 -8.92 6.95 0.30
CA TYR A 46 -8.79 5.58 -0.19
C TYR A 46 -10.17 4.90 -0.22
N ARG A 47 -10.42 4.08 -1.24
CA ARG A 47 -11.66 3.31 -1.43
C ARG A 47 -11.34 1.95 -2.02
#